data_AF-A0A0G1YMA8-F1
#
_entry.id   AF-A0A0G1YMA8-F1
#
_cell.length_a   1.000
_cell.length_b   1.000
_cell.length_c   1.000
_cell.angle_alpha   90.00
_cell.angle_beta   90.00
_cell.angle_gamma   90.00
#
_symmetry.space_group_name_H-M   'P 1'
#
loop_
_entity.id
_entity.type
_entity.pdbx_description
1 polymer ?
#
loop_
_entity_poly.entity_id
_entity_poly.type
_entity_poly.pdbx_seq_one_letter_code
_entity_poly.pdbx_strand_id
1 'polypeptide(L)'
;MAARTIKEVVDAASEAEKLVEAIDRIEETLSLLHRRLLAEMGPSVTTDHRATLSQMNALSGARAELHRQLFALQQKVADSVRVSEALDDIVRSIVPKEALETEPEASSSDRRIPVMGIGGDA
;
A
#
# COMPACT_ATOMS: atom_id res chain seq x y z
N MET A 1 -19.99 -11.89 13.20
CA MET A 1 -19.36 -10.55 13.25
C MET A 1 -18.01 -10.51 12.54
N ALA A 2 -17.08 -11.43 12.80
CA ALA A 2 -15.73 -11.45 12.21
C ALA A 2 -15.67 -11.34 10.66
N ALA A 3 -16.55 -12.03 9.93
CA ALA A 3 -16.55 -12.00 8.46
C ALA A 3 -16.88 -10.61 7.85
N ARG A 4 -17.62 -9.76 8.58
CA ARG A 4 -17.95 -8.39 8.13
C ARG A 4 -16.73 -7.48 8.24
N THR A 5 -16.01 -7.61 9.36
CA THR A 5 -14.79 -6.85 9.65
C THR A 5 -13.66 -7.21 8.67
N ILE A 6 -13.52 -8.50 8.31
CA ILE A 6 -12.52 -8.93 7.32
C ILE A 6 -12.80 -8.30 5.95
N LYS A 7 -14.06 -8.26 5.51
CA LYS A 7 -14.44 -7.63 4.24
C LYS A 7 -14.11 -6.13 4.24
N GLU A 8 -14.45 -5.42 5.32
CA GLU A 8 -14.18 -3.99 5.47
C GLU A 8 -12.67 -3.68 5.40
N VAL A 9 -11.83 -4.54 5.97
CA VAL A 9 -10.36 -4.41 5.89
C VAL A 9 -9.84 -4.65 4.47
N VAL A 10 -10.35 -5.66 3.76
CA VAL A 10 -9.96 -5.93 2.37
C VAL A 10 -10.39 -4.79 1.44
N ASP A 11 -11.60 -4.25 1.63
CA ASP A 11 -12.09 -3.11 0.86
C ASP A 11 -11.23 -1.85 1.12
N ALA A 12 -10.82 -1.62 2.37
CA ALA A 12 -9.93 -0.51 2.74
C ALA A 12 -8.52 -0.66 2.14
N ALA A 13 -7.97 -1.88 2.12
CA ALA A 13 -6.69 -2.16 1.48
C ALA A 13 -6.72 -1.91 -0.04
N SER A 14 -7.81 -2.33 -0.71
CA SER A 14 -8.01 -2.04 -2.14
C SER A 14 -8.13 -0.54 -2.42
N GLU A 15 -8.76 0.22 -1.52
CA GLU A 15 -8.85 1.67 -1.66
C GLU A 15 -7.49 2.35 -1.47
N ALA A 16 -6.66 1.87 -0.53
CA ALA A 16 -5.31 2.38 -0.34
C ALA A 16 -4.42 2.15 -1.59
N GLU A 17 -4.55 0.99 -2.24
CA GLU A 17 -3.83 0.68 -3.49
C GLU A 17 -4.19 1.68 -4.61
N LYS A 18 -5.48 2.00 -4.78
CA LYS A 18 -5.92 3.01 -5.75
C LYS A 18 -5.39 4.41 -5.43
N LEU A 19 -5.30 4.76 -4.15
CA LEU A 19 -4.73 6.05 -3.73
C LEU A 19 -3.25 6.15 -4.08
N VAL A 20 -2.49 5.07 -3.92
CA VAL A 20 -1.08 5.00 -4.34
C VAL A 20 -0.96 5.14 -5.85
N GLU A 21 -1.76 4.41 -6.63
CA GLU A 21 -1.74 4.53 -8.10
C GLU A 21 -2.10 5.96 -8.56
N ALA A 22 -3.04 6.63 -7.88
CA ALA A 22 -3.38 8.02 -8.16
C ALA A 22 -2.24 8.99 -7.85
N ILE A 23 -1.48 8.76 -6.77
CA ILE A 23 -0.28 9.53 -6.41
C ILE A 23 0.77 9.39 -7.52
N ASP A 24 1.09 8.17 -7.93
CA ASP A 24 2.11 7.89 -8.95
C ASP A 24 1.79 8.62 -10.28
N ARG A 25 0.53 8.57 -10.70
CA ARG A 25 0.06 9.27 -11.92
C ARG A 25 0.19 10.79 -11.81
N ILE A 26 -0.08 11.36 -10.63
CA ILE A 26 0.06 12.81 -10.40
C ILE A 26 1.54 13.20 -10.40
N GLU A 27 2.42 12.40 -9.78
CA GLU A 27 3.87 12.64 -9.78
C GLU A 27 4.48 12.56 -11.18
N GLU A 28 4.03 11.62 -12.00
CA GLU A 28 4.40 11.54 -13.42
C GLU A 28 3.95 12.79 -14.19
N THR A 29 2.69 13.21 -13.97
CA THR A 29 2.12 14.39 -14.64
C THR A 29 2.86 15.67 -14.22
N LEU A 30 3.21 15.82 -12.94
CA LEU A 30 4.02 16.93 -12.44
C LEU A 30 5.40 16.97 -13.10
N SER A 31 6.02 15.81 -13.29
CA SER A 31 7.32 15.68 -13.96
C SER A 31 7.25 16.09 -15.44
N LEU A 32 6.15 15.76 -16.13
CA LEU A 32 5.89 16.20 -17.50
C LEU A 32 5.66 17.70 -17.60
N LEU A 33 4.83 18.27 -16.71
CA LEU A 33 4.58 19.71 -16.65
C LEU A 33 5.84 20.50 -16.33
N HIS A 34 6.69 20.00 -15.44
CA HIS A 34 7.96 20.65 -15.11
C HIS A 34 8.88 20.72 -16.33
N ARG A 35 9.03 19.62 -17.08
CA ARG A 35 9.79 19.61 -18.34
C ARG A 35 9.22 20.58 -19.37
N ARG A 36 7.89 20.63 -19.52
CA ARG A 36 7.24 21.56 -20.45
C ARG A 36 7.48 23.03 -20.06
N LEU A 37 7.40 23.35 -18.76
CA LEU A 37 7.67 24.70 -18.28
C LEU A 37 9.12 25.12 -18.58
N LEU A 38 10.10 24.23 -18.37
CA LEU A 38 11.50 24.48 -18.74
C LEU A 38 11.66 24.69 -20.25
N ALA A 39 10.96 23.90 -21.06
CA ALA A 39 10.99 23.99 -22.52
C ALA A 39 10.33 25.27 -23.06
N GLU A 40 9.32 25.82 -22.39
CA GLU A 40 8.67 27.08 -22.78
C GLU A 40 9.46 28.32 -22.31
N MET A 41 10.25 28.21 -21.24
CA MET A 41 11.13 29.29 -20.78
C MET A 41 12.35 29.51 -21.69
N GLY A 42 12.93 28.45 -22.25
CA GLY A 42 14.15 28.50 -23.07
C GLY A 42 14.06 29.33 -24.38
N PRO A 43 12.95 29.30 -25.15
CA PRO A 43 12.81 30.03 -26.42
C PRO A 43 12.31 31.48 -26.30
N SER A 44 12.08 32.00 -25.09
CA SER A 44 11.32 33.24 -24.88
C SER A 44 12.13 34.52 -25.11
N VAL A 45 12.62 34.75 -26.34
CA VAL A 45 13.16 36.08 -26.73
C VAL A 45 12.54 36.62 -28.03
N THR A 46 11.82 35.84 -28.84
CA THR A 46 11.49 36.28 -30.22
C THR A 46 10.04 36.16 -30.69
N THR A 47 9.13 35.49 -29.98
CA THR A 47 7.71 35.35 -30.42
C THR A 47 6.75 35.79 -29.31
N ASP A 48 5.67 36.48 -29.70
CA ASP A 48 4.60 37.08 -28.90
C ASP A 48 4.64 36.81 -27.38
N HIS A 49 5.41 37.63 -26.67
CA HIS A 49 5.75 37.49 -25.25
C HIS A 49 4.50 37.35 -24.36
N ARG A 50 3.37 37.97 -24.75
CA ARG A 50 2.11 37.88 -24.00
C ARG A 50 1.50 36.49 -24.05
N ALA A 51 1.56 35.83 -25.21
CA ALA A 51 1.05 34.48 -25.39
C ALA A 51 1.90 33.46 -24.59
N THR A 52 3.24 33.60 -24.63
CA THR A 52 4.16 32.76 -23.84
C THR A 52 3.94 32.93 -22.34
N LEU A 53 3.81 34.17 -21.84
CA LEU A 53 3.51 34.42 -20.41
C LEU A 53 2.17 33.82 -19.99
N SER A 54 1.15 33.89 -20.85
CA SER A 54 -0.16 33.28 -20.58
C SER A 54 -0.07 31.76 -20.47
N GLN A 55 0.69 31.11 -21.35
CA GLN A 55 0.89 29.66 -21.32
C GLN A 55 1.70 29.23 -20.08
N MET A 56 2.77 29.94 -19.75
CA MET A 56 3.56 29.69 -18.53
C MET A 56 2.72 29.83 -17.26
N ASN A 57 1.86 30.85 -17.19
CA ASN A 57 0.96 31.04 -16.04
C ASN A 57 -0.06 29.90 -15.93
N ALA A 58 -0.64 29.45 -17.05
CA ALA A 58 -1.55 28.31 -17.06
C ALA A 58 -0.87 27.01 -16.60
N LEU A 59 0.35 26.74 -17.08
CA LEU A 59 1.14 25.57 -16.68
C LEU A 59 1.55 25.63 -15.21
N SER A 60 1.96 26.80 -14.73
CA SER A 60 2.29 27.03 -13.32
C SER A 60 1.07 26.79 -12.42
N GLY A 61 -0.11 27.29 -12.82
CA GLY A 61 -1.37 27.06 -12.14
C GLY A 61 -1.77 25.58 -12.10
N ALA A 62 -1.67 24.88 -13.23
CA ALA A 62 -1.95 23.44 -13.30
C ALA A 62 -1.01 22.62 -12.40
N ARG A 63 0.29 22.98 -12.36
CA ARG A 63 1.27 22.35 -11.48
C ARG A 63 0.97 22.58 -10.01
N ALA A 64 0.60 23.82 -9.63
CA ALA A 64 0.24 24.15 -8.25
C ALA A 64 -1.01 23.38 -7.79
N GLU A 65 -1.99 23.21 -8.67
CA GLU A 65 -3.19 22.43 -8.38
C GLU A 65 -2.89 20.95 -8.17
N LEU A 66 -2.06 20.36 -9.02
CA LEU A 66 -1.63 18.97 -8.87
C LEU A 66 -0.84 18.74 -7.57
N HIS A 67 0.00 19.69 -7.13
CA HIS A 67 0.64 19.58 -5.82
C HIS A 67 -0.37 19.59 -4.66
N ARG A 68 -1.45 20.39 -4.75
CA ARG A 68 -2.51 20.39 -3.72
C ARG A 68 -3.23 19.05 -3.67
N GLN A 69 -3.52 18.47 -4.83
CA GLN A 69 -4.15 17.14 -4.92
C GLN A 69 -3.23 16.04 -4.42
N LEU A 70 -1.95 16.06 -4.79
CA LEU A 70 -0.93 15.14 -4.30
C LEU A 70 -0.84 15.15 -2.77
N PHE A 71 -0.75 16.34 -2.18
CA PHE A 71 -0.70 16.50 -0.73
C PHE A 71 -1.96 15.93 -0.04
N ALA A 72 -3.14 16.21 -0.60
CA ALA A 72 -4.40 15.68 -0.06
C ALA A 72 -4.47 14.14 -0.14
N LEU A 73 -3.98 13.54 -1.22
CA LEU A 73 -3.94 12.08 -1.37
C LEU A 73 -2.91 11.43 -0.43
N GLN A 74 -1.72 12.01 -0.31
CA GLN A 74 -0.70 11.55 0.63
C GLN A 74 -1.19 11.58 2.08
N GLN A 75 -1.95 12.62 2.45
CA GLN A 75 -2.58 12.71 3.76
C GLN A 75 -3.60 11.58 3.98
N LYS A 76 -4.44 11.27 2.99
CA LYS A 76 -5.40 10.15 3.07
C LYS A 76 -4.71 8.80 3.23
N VAL A 77 -3.62 8.57 2.51
CA VAL A 77 -2.82 7.34 2.66
C VAL A 77 -2.23 7.26 4.07
N ALA A 78 -1.63 8.34 4.56
CA ALA A 78 -1.07 8.39 5.92
C ALA A 78 -2.12 8.13 6.99
N ASP A 79 -3.33 8.68 6.84
CA ASP A 79 -4.44 8.42 7.76
C ASP A 79 -4.92 6.96 7.68
N SER A 80 -4.94 6.37 6.48
CA SER A 80 -5.29 4.95 6.29
C SER A 80 -4.26 4.00 6.93
N VAL A 81 -2.97 4.32 6.82
CA VAL A 81 -1.89 3.55 7.48
C VAL A 81 -2.05 3.57 9.00
N ARG A 82 -2.30 4.74 9.60
CA ARG A 82 -2.51 4.85 11.06
C ARG A 82 -3.69 4.02 11.54
N VAL A 83 -4.78 3.98 10.78
CA VAL A 83 -5.95 3.14 11.10
C VAL A 83 -5.58 1.66 11.02
N SER A 84 -4.79 1.25 10.03
CA SER A 84 -4.31 -0.12 9.90
C SER A 84 -3.40 -0.54 11.06
N GLU A 85 -2.48 0.32 11.49
CA GLU A 85 -1.58 0.06 12.63
C GLU A 85 -2.39 -0.08 13.94
N ALA A 86 -3.35 0.82 14.17
CA ALA A 86 -4.24 0.75 15.32
C ALA A 86 -5.08 -0.55 15.34
N LEU A 87 -5.49 -1.05 14.17
CA LEU A 87 -6.20 -2.32 14.05
C LEU A 87 -5.28 -3.52 14.32
N ASP A 88 -4.03 -3.51 13.84
CA ASP A 88 -3.05 -4.58 14.11
C ASP A 88 -2.75 -4.69 15.62
N ASP A 89 -2.61 -3.55 16.30
CA ASP A 89 -2.42 -3.50 17.76
C ASP A 89 -3.63 -4.07 18.51
N ILE A 90 -4.85 -3.74 18.08
CA ILE A 90 -6.08 -4.30 18.66
C ILE A 90 -6.12 -5.82 18.44
N VAL A 91 -5.84 -6.31 17.23
CA VAL A 91 -5.81 -7.75 16.94
C VAL A 91 -4.77 -8.46 17.80
N ARG A 92 -3.54 -7.91 17.92
CA ARG A 92 -2.49 -8.47 18.79
C ARG A 92 -2.86 -8.46 20.27
N SER A 93 -3.67 -7.50 20.71
CA SER A 93 -4.14 -7.45 22.11
C SER A 93 -5.25 -8.47 22.41
N ILE A 94 -6.01 -8.89 21.39
CA ILE A 94 -7.14 -9.82 21.52
C ILE A 94 -6.72 -11.27 21.26
N VAL A 95 -5.74 -11.51 20.37
CA VAL A 95 -5.22 -12.85 20.08
C VAL A 95 -4.12 -13.21 21.09
N PRO A 96 -4.32 -14.22 21.97
CA PRO A 96 -3.28 -14.69 22.87
C PRO A 96 -2.07 -15.22 22.09
N LYS A 97 -0.85 -14.96 22.58
CA LYS A 97 0.39 -15.40 21.93
C LYS A 97 0.44 -16.92 21.68
N GLU A 98 -0.29 -17.72 22.46
CA GLU A 98 -0.31 -19.18 22.32
C GLU A 98 -0.97 -19.67 21.01
N ALA A 99 -1.77 -18.86 20.32
CA ALA A 99 -2.43 -19.26 19.07
C ALA A 99 -1.55 -19.13 17.82
N LEU A 100 -0.38 -18.49 17.93
CA LEU A 100 0.56 -18.27 16.81
C LEU A 100 1.74 -19.27 16.81
N GLU A 101 1.87 -20.12 17.83
CA GLU A 101 2.95 -21.12 17.97
C GLU A 101 2.53 -22.56 17.67
N THR A 102 1.39 -22.81 17.03
CA THR A 102 1.08 -24.18 16.55
C THR A 102 1.80 -24.44 15.23
N GLU A 103 3.12 -24.61 15.29
CA GLU A 103 3.77 -25.54 14.37
C GLU A 103 3.08 -26.90 14.57
N PRO A 104 2.63 -27.59 13.50
CA PRO A 104 2.27 -28.98 13.64
C PRO A 104 3.56 -29.73 13.88
N GLU A 105 3.90 -29.99 15.15
CA GLU A 105 4.86 -31.04 15.47
C GLU A 105 4.35 -32.31 14.79
N ALA A 106 5.02 -32.69 13.70
CA ALA A 106 4.90 -33.99 13.11
C ALA A 106 5.36 -34.98 14.18
N SER A 107 4.39 -35.46 14.97
CA SER A 107 4.56 -36.56 15.91
C SER A 107 4.83 -37.82 15.09
N SER A 108 6.09 -37.97 14.68
CA SER A 108 6.66 -39.23 14.23
C SER A 108 6.84 -40.09 15.47
N SER A 109 5.70 -40.59 15.99
CA SER A 109 5.66 -41.61 17.01
C SER A 109 6.24 -42.89 16.41
N ASP A 110 7.53 -43.08 16.67
CA ASP A 110 8.30 -44.31 16.46
C ASP A 110 7.63 -45.45 17.24
N ARG A 111 6.63 -46.09 16.61
CA ARG A 111 5.99 -47.30 17.11
C ARG A 111 6.99 -48.45 17.00
N ARG A 112 7.83 -48.59 18.03
CA ARG A 112 8.48 -49.85 18.34
C ARG A 112 7.39 -50.88 18.67
N ILE A 113 7.13 -51.77 17.72
CA ILE A 113 6.31 -52.96 17.92
C ILE A 113 7.06 -53.87 18.91
N PRO A 114 6.51 -54.21 20.08
CA PRO A 114 7.08 -55.28 20.90
C PRO A 114 6.72 -56.61 20.24
N VAL A 115 7.71 -57.34 19.73
CA VAL A 115 7.53 -58.75 19.36
C VAL A 115 7.43 -59.53 20.66
N MET A 116 6.20 -59.77 21.13
CA MET A 116 5.94 -60.80 22.14
C MET A 116 6.36 -62.15 21.58
N GLY A 117 7.27 -62.81 22.29
CA GLY A 117 7.57 -64.21 22.08
C GLY A 117 6.33 -65.05 22.33
N ILE A 118 5.97 -65.86 21.33
CA ILE A 118 5.09 -67.00 21.52
C ILE A 118 6.00 -68.22 21.52
N GLY A 119 6.35 -68.69 22.72
CA GLY A 119 6.77 -70.07 22.91
C GLY A 119 5.56 -70.99 22.79
N GLY A 120 5.74 -72.15 22.17
CA GLY A 120 4.70 -73.16 22.06
C GLY A 120 5.22 -74.40 21.34
N ASP A 121 5.59 -75.40 22.16
CA ASP A 121 6.10 -76.73 21.84
C ASP A 121 5.29 -77.52 20.78
N ALA A 122 6.02 -78.28 19.95
CA ALA A 122 5.78 -79.70 19.62
C ALA A 122 6.95 -80.26 18.77
#